data_AF-A0A2I2A226-F1
#
_entry.id   AF-A0A2I2A226-F1
#
_cell.length_a   1.000
_cell.length_b   1.000
_cell.length_c   1.000
_cell.angle_alpha   90.00
_cell.angle_beta   90.00
_cell.angle_gamma   90.00
#
_symmetry.space_group_name_H-M   'P 1'
#
loop_
_entity.id
_entity.type
_entity.pdbx_description
1 polymer ?
#
loop_
_entity_poly.entity_id
_entity_poly.type
_entity_poly.pdbx_seq_one_letter_code
_entity_poly.pdbx_strand_id
1 'polypeptide(L)'
;MIESIYVTALIVGLLGGVHCLGMCGGVVGSLTFNLKPEVQLSWWKMLPYQLGYNGGRLTSYVLIGSLFGWLGHSLISLTTFLPVQLTLQVIAGGFMVALGLYLAG
;
A
#
# COMPACT_ATOMS: atom_id res chain seq x y z
N MET A 1 -9.63 23.18 -14.57
CA MET A 1 -8.83 22.69 -13.41
C MET A 1 -9.51 21.55 -12.66
N ILE A 2 -10.84 21.54 -12.53
CA ILE A 2 -11.59 20.44 -11.87
C ILE A 2 -11.68 19.17 -12.74
N GLU A 3 -11.84 19.30 -14.05
CA GLU A 3 -11.87 18.18 -15.02
C GLU A 3 -10.63 17.26 -14.92
N SER A 4 -9.42 17.84 -14.82
CA SER A 4 -8.18 17.07 -14.69
C SER A 4 -8.06 16.32 -13.36
N ILE A 5 -8.74 16.77 -12.31
CA ILE A 5 -8.71 16.13 -10.99
C ILE A 5 -9.45 14.80 -11.01
N TYR A 6 -10.58 14.72 -11.74
CA TYR A 6 -11.33 13.47 -11.85
C TYR A 6 -10.59 12.44 -12.71
N VAL A 7 -9.99 12.89 -13.81
CA VAL A 7 -9.20 12.01 -14.68
C VAL A 7 -7.94 11.51 -13.97
N THR A 8 -7.22 12.37 -13.25
CA THR A 8 -6.05 11.94 -12.48
C THR A 8 -6.43 11.05 -11.31
N ALA A 9 -7.50 11.34 -10.57
CA ALA A 9 -8.00 10.46 -9.51
C ALA A 9 -8.43 9.09 -10.04
N LEU A 10 -9.06 9.03 -11.21
CA LEU A 10 -9.43 7.78 -11.88
C LEU A 10 -8.19 6.97 -12.27
N ILE A 11 -7.21 7.60 -12.92
CA ILE A 11 -5.97 6.93 -13.38
C ILE A 11 -5.15 6.45 -12.18
N VAL A 12 -4.96 7.30 -11.16
CA VAL A 12 -4.23 6.95 -9.95
C VAL A 12 -4.95 5.85 -9.17
N GLY A 13 -6.29 5.90 -9.10
CA GLY A 13 -7.10 4.84 -8.49
C GLY A 13 -7.01 3.51 -9.24
N LEU A 14 -7.06 3.55 -10.58
CA LEU A 14 -6.97 2.36 -11.42
C LEU A 14 -5.58 1.71 -11.34
N LEU A 15 -4.52 2.50 -11.51
CA LEU A 15 -3.13 2.03 -11.42
C LEU A 15 -2.76 1.60 -9.99
N GLY A 16 -3.24 2.33 -8.97
CA GLY A 16 -3.12 1.94 -7.57
C GLY A 16 -3.87 0.65 -7.22
N GLY A 17 -4.99 0.38 -7.91
CA GLY A 17 -5.73 -0.87 -7.80
C GLY A 17 -4.91 -2.09 -8.22
N VAL A 18 -4.11 -1.97 -9.29
CA VAL A 18 -3.19 -3.03 -9.74
C VAL A 18 -2.11 -3.31 -8.67
N HIS A 19 -1.58 -2.27 -8.03
CA HIS A 19 -0.63 -2.40 -6.93
C HIS A 19 -1.24 -3.12 -5.72
N CYS A 20 -2.48 -2.78 -5.36
CA CYS A 20 -3.23 -3.45 -4.32
C CYS A 20 -3.50 -4.94 -4.65
N LEU A 21 -3.86 -5.25 -5.91
CA LEU A 21 -4.04 -6.64 -6.35
C LEU A 21 -2.72 -7.42 -6.36
N GLY A 22 -1.62 -6.81 -6.81
CA GLY A 22 -0.30 -7.44 -6.85
C GLY A 22 0.29 -7.73 -5.47
N MET A 23 0.18 -6.80 -4.52
CA MET A 23 0.73 -6.99 -3.17
C MET A 23 -0.23 -7.75 -2.23
N CYS A 24 -1.52 -7.47 -2.29
CA CYS A 24 -2.48 -8.02 -1.32
C CYS A 24 -3.25 -9.23 -1.85
N GLY A 25 -3.27 -9.45 -3.16
CA GLY A 25 -3.88 -10.63 -3.76
C GLY A 25 -3.22 -11.93 -3.30
N GLY A 26 -1.88 -11.97 -3.21
CA GLY A 26 -1.15 -13.13 -2.69
C GLY A 26 -1.47 -13.46 -1.24
N VAL A 27 -1.57 -12.44 -0.38
CA VAL A 27 -1.88 -12.62 1.05
C VAL A 27 -3.32 -13.11 1.25
N VAL A 28 -4.29 -12.48 0.59
CA VAL A 28 -5.69 -12.91 0.64
C VAL A 28 -5.86 -14.31 0.05
N GLY A 29 -5.13 -14.65 -1.02
CA GLY A 29 -5.08 -16.00 -1.59
C GLY A 29 -4.61 -17.03 -0.57
N SER A 30 -3.46 -16.81 0.06
CA SER A 30 -2.91 -17.73 1.08
C SER A 30 -3.83 -17.89 2.30
N LEU A 31 -4.50 -16.82 2.72
CA LEU A 31 -5.45 -16.85 3.84
C LEU A 31 -6.68 -17.69 3.46
N THR A 32 -7.23 -17.44 2.26
CA THR A 32 -8.41 -18.17 1.75
C THR A 32 -8.13 -19.66 1.57
N PHE A 33 -6.94 -20.03 1.06
CA PHE A 33 -6.54 -21.44 0.92
C PHE A 33 -6.32 -22.15 2.26
N ASN A 34 -6.01 -21.42 3.33
CA ASN A 34 -5.92 -21.98 4.68
C ASN A 34 -7.28 -22.14 5.38
N LEU A 35 -8.35 -21.54 4.85
CA LEU A 35 -9.69 -21.66 5.40
C LEU A 35 -10.39 -22.94 4.92
N LYS A 36 -11.31 -23.46 5.75
CA LYS A 36 -12.10 -24.65 5.43
C LYS A 36 -12.96 -24.42 4.16
N PRO A 37 -13.19 -25.44 3.31
CA PRO A 37 -13.98 -25.31 2.07
C PRO A 37 -15.40 -24.75 2.30
N GLU A 38 -16.02 -25.06 3.44
CA GLU A 38 -17.34 -24.57 3.85
C GLU A 38 -17.39 -23.06 4.08
N VAL A 39 -16.24 -22.43 4.36
CA VAL A 39 -16.09 -20.99 4.55
C VAL A 39 -15.76 -20.31 3.22
N GLN A 40 -14.98 -20.96 2.35
CA GLN A 40 -14.63 -20.46 1.02
C GLN A 40 -15.86 -20.27 0.11
N LEU A 41 -16.87 -21.13 0.23
CA LEU A 41 -18.09 -21.08 -0.60
C LEU A 41 -19.16 -20.11 -0.08
N SER A 42 -18.99 -19.56 1.13
CA SER A 42 -20.00 -18.71 1.76
C SER A 42 -19.47 -17.29 1.94
N TRP A 43 -19.99 -16.36 1.13
CA TRP A 43 -19.63 -14.94 1.16
C TRP A 43 -19.74 -14.34 2.57
N TRP A 44 -20.81 -14.68 3.30
CA TRP A 44 -21.05 -14.22 4.67
C TRP A 44 -20.00 -14.70 5.68
N LYS A 45 -19.45 -15.90 5.49
CA LYS A 45 -18.42 -16.44 6.38
C LYS A 45 -17.03 -15.93 6.04
N MET A 46 -16.77 -15.49 4.81
CA MET A 46 -15.51 -14.83 4.41
C MET A 46 -15.41 -13.39 4.88
N LEU A 47 -16.55 -12.69 5.01
CA LEU A 47 -16.61 -11.28 5.41
C LEU A 47 -15.80 -10.92 6.67
N PRO A 48 -15.89 -11.66 7.80
CA PRO A 48 -15.10 -11.33 9.00
C PRO A 48 -13.60 -11.50 8.79
N TYR A 49 -13.15 -12.46 7.98
CA TYR A 49 -11.72 -12.64 7.68
C TYR A 49 -11.18 -11.52 6.81
N GLN A 50 -11.96 -11.08 5.80
CA GLN A 50 -11.60 -9.94 4.98
C GLN A 50 -11.58 -8.64 5.78
N LEU A 51 -12.56 -8.44 6.69
CA LEU A 51 -12.57 -7.28 7.59
C LEU A 51 -11.38 -7.31 8.56
N GLY A 52 -11.03 -8.47 9.11
CA GLY A 52 -9.84 -8.62 9.95
C GLY A 52 -8.55 -8.30 9.21
N TYR A 53 -8.40 -8.79 7.97
CA TYR A 53 -7.24 -8.50 7.13
C TYR A 53 -7.13 -7.00 6.79
N ASN A 54 -8.22 -6.39 6.32
CA ASN A 54 -8.24 -4.96 5.99
C ASN A 54 -8.09 -4.07 7.22
N GLY A 55 -8.66 -4.48 8.36
CA GLY A 55 -8.44 -3.84 9.66
C GLY A 55 -6.97 -3.85 10.04
N GLY A 56 -6.32 -5.02 9.97
CA GLY A 56 -4.88 -5.16 10.22
C GLY A 56 -4.01 -4.35 9.26
N ARG A 57 -4.37 -4.26 7.97
CA ARG A 57 -3.69 -3.38 7.02
C ARG A 57 -3.84 -1.92 7.40
N LEU A 58 -5.06 -1.48 7.70
CA LEU A 58 -5.32 -0.09 8.06
C LEU A 58 -4.57 0.29 9.33
N THR A 59 -4.62 -0.53 10.38
CA THR A 59 -3.88 -0.26 11.62
C THR A 59 -2.38 -0.23 11.38
N SER A 60 -1.84 -1.16 10.59
CA SER A 60 -0.40 -1.19 10.29
C SER A 60 0.03 0.06 9.51
N TYR A 61 -0.74 0.46 8.49
CA TYR A 61 -0.45 1.66 7.71
C TYR A 61 -0.58 2.94 8.54
N VAL A 62 -1.56 3.03 9.42
CA VAL A 62 -1.72 4.16 10.34
C VAL A 62 -0.56 4.21 11.34
N LEU A 63 -0.16 3.08 11.93
CA LEU A 63 0.95 3.03 12.89
C LEU A 63 2.28 3.38 12.24
N ILE A 64 2.61 2.75 11.12
CA ILE A 64 3.85 3.03 10.38
C ILE A 64 3.81 4.47 9.87
N GLY A 65 2.71 4.90 9.25
CA GLY A 65 2.55 6.25 8.72
C GLY A 65 2.63 7.33 9.79
N SER A 66 2.02 7.12 10.96
CA SER A 66 2.12 8.06 12.08
C SER A 66 3.52 8.11 12.67
N LEU A 67 4.21 6.97 12.80
CA LEU A 67 5.59 6.91 13.27
C LEU A 67 6.54 7.68 12.33
N PHE A 68 6.53 7.35 11.04
CA PHE A 68 7.38 8.03 10.05
C PHE A 68 6.94 9.48 9.78
N GLY A 69 5.65 9.79 9.91
CA GLY A 69 5.14 11.16 9.84
C GLY A 69 5.64 12.02 11.01
N TRP A 70 5.62 11.47 12.23
CA TRP A 70 6.15 12.13 13.42
C TRP A 70 7.67 12.31 13.37
N LEU A 71 8.40 11.28 12.93
CA LEU A 71 9.83 11.37 12.67
C LEU A 71 10.11 12.44 11.61
N GLY A 72 9.41 12.41 10.47
CA GLY A 72 9.54 13.42 9.41
C GLY A 72 9.31 14.83 9.91
N HIS A 73 8.25 15.07 10.70
CA HIS A 73 7.98 16.37 11.31
C HIS A 73 9.12 16.84 12.23
N SER A 74 9.66 15.95 13.04
CA SER A 74 10.77 16.26 13.96
C SER A 74 12.06 16.60 13.22
N LEU A 75 12.36 15.88 12.13
CA LEU A 75 13.56 16.10 11.32
C LEU A 75 13.49 17.36 10.42
N ILE A 76 12.29 17.76 9.95
CA ILE A 76 12.12 18.96 9.10
C ILE A 76 12.50 20.26 9.84
N SER A 77 12.43 20.27 11.18
CA SER A 77 12.85 21.42 11.99
C SER A 77 14.37 21.72 11.90
N LEU A 78 15.17 20.77 11.42
CA LEU A 78 16.60 20.90 11.21
C LEU A 78 16.88 21.06 9.71
N THR A 79 17.09 22.30 9.26
CA THR A 79 17.32 22.68 7.85
C THR A 79 18.53 22.01 7.17
N THR A 80 19.35 21.26 7.91
CA THR A 80 20.53 20.52 7.44
C THR A 80 20.25 19.16 6.80
N PHE A 81 19.03 18.62 6.87
CA PHE A 81 18.72 17.25 6.40
C PHE A 81 18.23 17.12 4.94
N LEU A 82 18.14 18.24 4.21
CA LEU A 82 17.75 18.27 2.79
C LEU A 82 18.52 17.27 1.88
N PRO A 83 19.86 17.13 1.97
CA PRO A 83 20.57 16.16 1.12
C PRO A 83 20.22 14.71 1.45
N VAL A 84 20.01 14.38 2.72
CA VAL A 84 19.64 13.02 3.16
C VAL A 84 18.26 12.63 2.65
N GLN A 85 17.31 13.56 2.68
CA GLN A 85 15.97 13.36 2.14
C GLN A 85 15.99 13.09 0.63
N LEU A 86 16.79 13.86 -0.13
CA LEU A 86 16.98 13.66 -1.56
C LEU A 86 17.59 12.29 -1.88
N THR A 87 18.62 11.87 -1.15
CA THR A 87 19.24 10.55 -1.34
C THR A 87 18.24 9.43 -1.07
N LEU A 88 17.48 9.50 0.03
CA LEU A 88 16.44 8.52 0.34
C LEU A 88 15.33 8.48 -0.73
N GLN A 89 14.91 9.63 -1.27
CA GLN A 89 13.94 9.69 -2.36
C GLN A 89 14.46 9.02 -3.64
N VAL A 90 15.71 9.27 -4.02
CA VAL A 90 16.31 8.65 -5.21
C VAL A 90 16.40 7.14 -5.04
N ILE A 91 16.79 6.65 -3.85
CA ILE A 91 16.83 5.22 -3.55
C ILE A 91 15.42 4.60 -3.62
N ALA A 92 14.43 5.23 -2.99
CA ALA A 92 13.05 4.76 -3.00
C ALA A 92 12.47 4.73 -4.43
N GLY A 93 12.72 5.78 -5.23
CA GLY A 93 12.33 5.84 -6.63
C GLY A 93 13.00 4.74 -7.46
N GLY A 94 14.29 4.50 -7.25
CA GLY A 94 15.02 3.40 -7.88
C GLY A 94 14.43 2.03 -7.54
N PHE A 95 14.07 1.82 -6.27
CA PHE A 95 13.43 0.58 -5.82
C PHE A 95 12.05 0.37 -6.49
N MET A 96 11.27 1.44 -6.63
CA MET A 96 9.98 1.40 -7.34
C MET A 96 10.14 1.05 -8.83
N VAL A 97 11.17 1.60 -9.49
CA VAL A 97 11.48 1.26 -10.89
C VAL A 97 11.91 -0.21 -11.01
N ALA A 98 12.80 -0.68 -10.12
CA ALA A 98 13.27 -2.06 -10.11
C ALA A 98 12.12 -3.06 -9.85
N LEU A 99 11.24 -2.75 -8.90
CA LEU A 99 10.04 -3.54 -8.62
C LEU A 99 9.10 -3.56 -9.83
N GLY A 100 8.93 -2.42 -10.50
CA GLY A 100 8.14 -2.31 -11.73
C GLY A 100 8.68 -3.18 -12.86
N LEU A 101 10.00 -3.19 -13.06
CA LEU A 101 10.66 -4.08 -14.03
C LEU A 101 10.49 -5.56 -13.65
N TYR A 102 10.70 -5.90 -12.38
CA TYR A 102 10.55 -7.28 -11.88
C TYR A 102 9.13 -7.82 -12.08
N LEU A 103 8.11 -6.99 -11.88
CA LEU A 103 6.71 -7.38 -12.08
C LEU A 103 6.29 -7.39 -13.56
N ALA A 104 6.92 -6.56 -14.40
CA ALA A 104 6.67 -6.53 -15.84
C ALA A 104 7.32 -7.71 -16.59
N GLY A 105 8.38 -8.30 -16.01
CA GLY A 105 9.15 -9.41 -16.58
C GLY A 105 10.61 -9.03 -16.81
#